data_AF-A0A1I0PS88-F1
#
_entry.id   AF-A0A1I0PS88-F1
#
_cell.length_a   1.000
_cell.length_b   1.000
_cell.length_c   1.000
_cell.angle_alpha   90.00
_cell.angle_beta   90.00
_cell.angle_gamma   90.00
#
_symmetry.space_group_name_H-M   'P 1'
#
loop_
_entity.id
_entity.type
_entity.pdbx_description
1 polymer ?
#
loop_
_entity_poly.entity_id
_entity_poly.type
_entity_poly.pdbx_seq_one_letter_code
_entity_poly.pdbx_strand_id
1 'polypeptide(L)'
;MGFLQSILGTPTPPEEPDSEPTIDLPEDEYAVAYPVSVRQSQLKAFQSVIDAERETPHLDGPGADLVKDALKDTWEETTPGDETLEESIKETRSRAENLIAAWQETHSGEHDVIFLPASVTFRLRGFLVSCETRADNDEDPFTLPDEFVDAVSLLKTLRKAEEEKDPVFVHKDQLPER
;
A
#
# COMPACT_ATOMS: atom_id res chain seq x y z
N MET A 1 -63.31 13.12 -13.46
CA MET A 1 -61.99 12.52 -13.80
C MET A 1 -60.94 13.23 -12.98
N GLY A 2 -60.10 12.46 -12.28
CA GLY A 2 -59.26 12.96 -11.19
C GLY A 2 -57.92 13.52 -11.67
N PHE A 3 -57.51 14.63 -11.05
CA PHE A 3 -56.24 15.36 -11.22
C PHE A 3 -55.01 14.43 -11.22
N LEU A 4 -55.08 13.33 -10.47
CA LEU A 4 -54.00 12.34 -10.33
C LEU A 4 -53.71 11.55 -11.62
N GLN A 5 -54.68 11.40 -12.53
CA GLN A 5 -54.47 10.65 -13.78
C GLN A 5 -53.76 11.49 -14.86
N SER A 6 -53.70 12.81 -14.68
CA SER A 6 -52.99 13.73 -15.59
C SER A 6 -51.52 13.94 -15.21
N ILE A 7 -51.13 13.57 -13.98
CA ILE A 7 -49.74 13.61 -13.50
C ILE A 7 -49.02 12.30 -13.83
N LEU A 8 -49.72 11.17 -13.77
CA LEU A 8 -49.15 9.83 -13.91
C LEU A 8 -49.25 9.31 -15.36
N GLY A 9 -48.77 10.09 -16.32
CA GLY A 9 -48.76 9.70 -17.75
C GLY A 9 -48.40 8.22 -17.94
N THR A 10 -49.07 7.57 -18.91
CA THR A 10 -48.88 6.15 -19.24
C THR A 10 -47.38 5.82 -19.34
N PRO A 11 -46.86 4.86 -18.57
CA PRO A 11 -45.45 4.53 -18.61
C PRO A 11 -45.11 3.92 -19.97
N THR A 12 -44.24 4.61 -20.71
CA THR A 12 -43.51 4.04 -21.84
C THR A 12 -42.65 2.88 -21.31
N PRO A 13 -42.55 1.74 -22.02
CA PRO A 13 -41.66 0.65 -21.63
C PRO A 13 -40.22 1.18 -21.44
N PRO A 14 -39.44 0.66 -20.48
CA PRO A 14 -38.06 1.11 -20.31
C PRO A 14 -37.28 0.84 -21.59
N GLU A 15 -36.69 1.89 -22.17
CA GLU A 15 -35.56 1.74 -23.10
C GLU A 15 -34.44 0.99 -22.36
N GLU A 16 -33.85 0.01 -23.04
CA GLU A 16 -32.69 -0.73 -22.53
C GLU A 16 -31.60 0.28 -22.12
N PRO A 17 -30.86 0.06 -21.03
CA PRO A 17 -29.86 1.02 -20.59
C PRO A 17 -28.84 1.20 -21.73
N ASP A 18 -28.84 2.40 -22.32
CA ASP A 18 -27.69 2.92 -23.06
C ASP A 18 -26.45 2.63 -22.21
N SER A 19 -25.45 2.04 -22.85
CA SER A 19 -24.17 1.66 -22.27
C SER A 19 -23.74 2.62 -21.16
N GLU A 20 -23.35 2.05 -20.00
CA GLU A 20 -22.81 2.81 -18.86
C GLU A 20 -21.90 3.94 -19.36
N PRO A 21 -22.04 5.17 -18.86
CA PRO A 21 -21.24 6.29 -19.35
C PRO A 21 -19.75 6.00 -19.13
N THR A 22 -19.06 5.62 -20.19
CA THR A 22 -17.60 5.47 -20.19
C THR A 22 -16.99 6.86 -20.08
N ILE A 23 -16.42 7.17 -18.92
CA ILE A 23 -15.62 8.38 -18.72
C ILE A 23 -14.18 8.04 -19.13
N ASP A 24 -13.72 8.61 -20.23
CA ASP A 24 -12.30 8.59 -20.60
C ASP A 24 -11.52 9.49 -19.63
N LEU A 25 -10.79 8.88 -18.69
CA LEU A 25 -9.87 9.57 -17.80
C LEU A 25 -8.45 9.54 -18.40
N PRO A 26 -7.75 10.68 -18.49
CA PRO A 26 -6.38 10.71 -18.99
C PRO A 26 -5.45 9.89 -18.09
N GLU A 27 -4.81 8.86 -18.66
CA GLU A 27 -3.88 7.96 -17.95
C GLU A 27 -2.66 8.70 -17.39
N ASP A 28 -2.35 9.89 -17.91
CA ASP A 28 -1.28 10.77 -17.44
C ASP A 28 -1.63 11.52 -16.15
N GLU A 29 -2.92 11.75 -15.83
CA GLU A 29 -3.35 12.47 -14.63
C GLU A 29 -3.97 11.55 -13.55
N TYR A 30 -4.52 10.40 -13.95
CA TYR A 30 -5.22 9.48 -13.04
C TYR A 30 -4.49 8.15 -12.89
N ALA A 31 -4.66 7.52 -11.74
CA ALA A 31 -4.15 6.19 -11.46
C ALA A 31 -5.14 5.38 -10.63
N VAL A 32 -5.02 4.06 -10.72
CA VAL A 32 -5.85 3.10 -10.01
C VAL A 32 -5.28 2.87 -8.61
N ALA A 33 -6.11 3.04 -7.59
CA ALA A 33 -5.74 2.84 -6.19
C ALA A 33 -6.87 2.25 -5.35
N TYR A 34 -6.52 1.66 -4.21
CA TYR A 34 -7.47 1.11 -3.25
C TYR A 34 -7.63 2.08 -2.08
N PRO A 35 -8.86 2.49 -1.71
CA PRO A 35 -9.08 3.36 -0.56
C PRO A 35 -8.95 2.52 0.72
N VAL A 36 -8.00 2.83 1.59
CA VAL A 36 -7.73 2.06 2.81
C VAL A 36 -7.90 2.94 4.04
N SER A 37 -8.70 2.48 5.00
CA SER A 37 -8.79 3.15 6.29
C SER A 37 -7.65 2.68 7.18
N VAL A 38 -6.83 3.63 7.62
CA VAL A 38 -5.65 3.38 8.44
C VAL A 38 -5.68 4.24 9.70
N ARG A 39 -4.98 3.77 10.73
CA ARG A 39 -4.78 4.52 11.97
C ARG A 39 -3.45 5.24 11.94
N GLN A 40 -3.39 6.44 12.51
CA GLN A 40 -2.14 7.17 12.64
C GLN A 40 -1.09 6.39 13.46
N SER A 41 -1.53 5.63 14.46
CA SER A 41 -0.64 4.77 15.26
C SER A 41 0.05 3.71 14.41
N GLN A 42 -0.63 3.17 13.39
CA GLN A 42 -0.06 2.17 12.48
C GLN A 42 1.00 2.78 11.56
N LEU A 43 0.75 3.99 11.05
CA LEU A 43 1.74 4.72 10.23
C LEU A 43 2.97 5.09 11.06
N LYS A 44 2.78 5.53 12.31
CA LYS A 44 3.87 5.86 13.24
C LYS A 44 4.67 4.62 13.68
N ALA A 45 3.98 3.50 13.90
CA ALA A 45 4.60 2.22 14.18
C ALA A 45 5.52 1.78 13.03
N PHE A 46 5.03 1.85 11.79
CA PHE A 46 5.85 1.52 10.62
C PHE A 46 7.06 2.45 10.50
N GLN A 47 6.88 3.77 10.72
CA GLN A 47 8.00 4.71 10.75
C GLN A 47 9.03 4.36 11.83
N SER A 48 8.57 3.91 13.01
CA SER A 48 9.47 3.51 14.11
C SER A 48 10.33 2.30 13.74
N VAL A 49 9.78 1.36 12.95
CA VAL A 49 10.56 0.24 12.39
C VAL A 49 11.60 0.74 11.38
N ILE A 50 11.23 1.68 10.51
CA ILE A 50 12.16 2.32 9.57
C ILE A 50 13.30 3.04 10.30
N ASP A 51 12.97 3.79 11.34
CA ASP A 51 13.95 4.53 12.13
C ASP A 51 14.91 3.56 12.85
N ALA A 52 14.39 2.51 13.49
CA ALA A 52 15.21 1.48 14.15
C ALA A 52 16.16 0.77 13.18
N GLU A 53 15.68 0.46 11.97
CA GLU A 53 16.46 -0.20 10.94
C GLU A 53 17.57 0.73 10.40
N ARG A 54 17.27 2.03 10.26
CA ARG A 54 18.20 3.06 9.80
C ARG A 54 19.28 3.37 10.83
N GLU A 55 18.94 3.39 12.11
CA GLU A 55 19.88 3.64 13.21
C GLU A 55 20.83 2.47 13.47
N THR A 56 20.48 1.28 12.95
CA THR A 56 21.29 0.08 13.14
C THR A 56 22.22 -0.19 11.96
N PRO A 57 23.54 -0.29 12.18
CA PRO A 57 24.48 -0.64 11.12
C PRO A 57 24.15 -2.01 10.52
N HIS A 58 24.33 -2.14 9.22
CA HIS A 58 24.10 -3.38 8.51
C HIS A 58 25.26 -4.36 8.73
N LEU A 59 24.94 -5.65 8.79
CA LEU A 59 25.95 -6.68 8.70
C LEU A 59 26.52 -6.78 7.30
N ASP A 60 27.83 -6.99 7.22
CA ASP A 60 28.51 -7.46 6.02
C ASP A 60 28.61 -9.00 6.03
N GLY A 61 28.63 -9.64 4.86
CA GLY A 61 28.88 -11.08 4.75
C GLY A 61 27.63 -11.95 4.96
N PRO A 62 27.73 -13.12 5.63
CA PRO A 62 26.66 -14.14 5.65
C PRO A 62 25.30 -13.65 6.13
N GLY A 63 25.26 -12.72 7.09
CA GLY A 63 24.00 -12.11 7.56
C GLY A 63 23.30 -11.27 6.49
N ALA A 64 24.05 -10.62 5.60
CA ALA A 64 23.49 -9.90 4.46
C ALA A 64 22.90 -10.85 3.42
N ASP A 65 23.47 -12.04 3.26
CA ASP A 65 22.97 -13.04 2.30
C ASP A 65 21.66 -13.68 2.78
N LEU A 66 21.49 -13.91 4.09
CA LEU A 66 20.21 -14.35 4.67
C LEU A 66 19.06 -13.38 4.39
N VAL A 67 19.32 -12.09 4.55
CA VAL A 67 18.34 -11.03 4.25
C VAL A 67 17.99 -11.04 2.76
N LYS A 68 18.98 -11.18 1.87
CA LYS A 68 18.74 -11.28 0.42
C LYS A 68 17.89 -12.49 0.05
N ASP A 69 18.15 -13.65 0.65
CA ASP A 69 17.39 -14.87 0.39
C ASP A 69 15.93 -14.73 0.85
N ALA A 70 15.69 -14.19 2.05
CA ALA A 70 14.33 -13.95 2.56
C ALA A 70 13.54 -12.94 1.69
N LEU A 71 14.22 -11.89 1.21
CA LEU A 71 13.66 -10.96 0.23
C LEU A 71 13.37 -11.66 -1.09
N LYS A 72 14.30 -12.47 -1.62
CA LYS A 72 14.11 -13.22 -2.87
C LYS A 72 12.83 -14.05 -2.83
N ASP A 73 12.64 -14.85 -1.77
CA ASP A 73 11.44 -15.68 -1.62
C ASP A 73 10.17 -14.83 -1.62
N THR A 74 10.17 -13.70 -0.92
CA THR A 74 9.03 -12.75 -0.90
C THR A 74 8.76 -12.13 -2.28
N TRP A 75 9.81 -11.89 -3.05
CA TRP A 75 9.75 -11.26 -4.37
C TRP A 75 9.28 -12.21 -5.47
N GLU A 76 9.70 -13.47 -5.44
CA GLU A 76 9.21 -14.52 -6.34
C GLU A 76 7.70 -14.77 -6.17
N GLU A 77 7.14 -14.49 -4.99
CA GLU A 77 5.70 -14.60 -4.74
C GLU A 77 4.86 -13.38 -5.19
N THR A 78 5.43 -12.17 -5.30
CA THR A 78 4.62 -10.94 -5.22
C THR A 78 4.87 -9.89 -6.33
N THR A 79 5.87 -10.06 -7.21
CA THR A 79 6.28 -8.97 -8.12
C THR A 79 5.74 -9.11 -9.54
N PRO A 80 5.02 -8.11 -10.08
CA PRO A 80 4.78 -7.96 -11.52
C PRO A 80 5.90 -7.09 -12.16
N GLY A 81 6.94 -7.66 -12.78
CA GLY A 81 7.85 -6.88 -13.65
C GLY A 81 9.32 -7.31 -13.77
N ASP A 82 10.10 -6.46 -14.47
CA ASP A 82 11.52 -6.59 -14.91
C ASP A 82 12.56 -5.98 -13.94
N GLU A 83 12.19 -5.58 -12.71
CA GLU A 83 13.14 -5.01 -11.73
C GLU A 83 14.08 -6.09 -11.17
N THR A 84 15.38 -5.81 -11.08
CA THR A 84 16.32 -6.79 -10.50
C THR A 84 16.20 -6.84 -8.98
N LEU A 85 16.35 -8.04 -8.40
CA LEU A 85 16.31 -8.26 -6.96
C LEU A 85 17.31 -7.37 -6.19
N GLU A 86 18.49 -7.10 -6.75
CA GLU A 86 19.51 -6.28 -6.09
C GLU A 86 19.13 -4.79 -6.02
N GLU A 87 18.55 -4.23 -7.09
CA GLU A 87 18.04 -2.86 -7.10
C GLU A 87 16.87 -2.73 -6.12
N SER A 88 15.98 -3.71 -6.17
CA SER A 88 14.83 -3.85 -5.30
C SER A 88 15.19 -3.87 -3.81
N ILE A 89 16.16 -4.69 -3.38
CA ILE A 89 16.56 -4.79 -1.97
C ILE A 89 17.11 -3.45 -1.46
N LYS A 90 17.95 -2.80 -2.27
CA LYS A 90 18.55 -1.51 -1.93
C LYS A 90 17.52 -0.39 -1.86
N GLU A 91 16.51 -0.43 -2.72
CA GLU A 91 15.45 0.56 -2.79
C GLU A 91 14.25 0.27 -1.87
N THR A 92 14.12 -0.96 -1.35
CA THR A 92 12.96 -1.38 -0.54
C THR A 92 12.74 -0.47 0.66
N ARG A 93 13.81 -0.10 1.38
CA ARG A 93 13.73 0.85 2.49
C ARG A 93 13.33 2.25 2.04
N SER A 94 14.08 2.84 1.11
CA SER A 94 13.82 4.21 0.65
C SER A 94 12.41 4.37 0.09
N ARG A 95 11.92 3.37 -0.62
CA ARG A 95 10.56 3.36 -1.16
C ARG A 95 9.50 3.17 -0.06
N ALA A 96 9.75 2.31 0.93
CA ALA A 96 8.86 2.19 2.09
C ALA A 96 8.80 3.49 2.90
N GLU A 97 9.95 4.12 3.14
CA GLU A 97 10.07 5.42 3.83
C GLU A 97 9.31 6.52 3.08
N ASN A 98 9.49 6.65 1.77
CA ASN A 98 8.77 7.62 0.96
C ASN A 98 7.24 7.41 1.01
N LEU A 99 6.77 6.15 0.92
CA LEU A 99 5.35 5.83 0.99
C LEU A 99 4.75 6.21 2.34
N ILE A 100 5.40 5.82 3.45
CA ILE A 100 4.93 6.12 4.80
C ILE A 100 4.97 7.63 5.07
N ALA A 101 6.04 8.31 4.67
CA ALA A 101 6.18 9.76 4.83
C ALA A 101 5.08 10.53 4.09
N ALA A 102 4.80 10.17 2.83
CA ALA A 102 3.75 10.80 2.04
C ALA A 102 2.34 10.61 2.65
N TRP A 103 2.05 9.41 3.18
CA TRP A 103 0.80 9.18 3.90
C TRP A 103 0.74 9.95 5.22
N GLN A 104 1.84 10.08 5.96
CA GLN A 104 1.86 10.88 7.19
C GLN A 104 1.72 12.38 6.94
N GLU A 105 2.25 12.91 5.84
CA GLU A 105 2.13 14.33 5.49
C GLU A 105 0.70 14.72 5.11
N THR A 106 0.03 13.84 4.37
CA THR A 106 -1.32 14.10 3.85
C THR A 106 -2.42 13.88 4.91
N HIS A 107 -2.13 13.10 5.96
CA HIS A 107 -3.13 12.62 6.93
C HIS A 107 -2.72 12.89 8.37
N SER A 108 -3.49 13.75 9.05
CA SER A 108 -3.23 14.18 10.43
C SER A 108 -4.26 13.71 11.46
N GLY A 109 -5.33 13.03 11.01
CA GLY A 109 -6.37 12.47 11.85
C GLY A 109 -5.96 11.16 12.52
N GLU A 110 -6.66 10.76 13.58
CA GLU A 110 -6.43 9.48 14.26
C GLU A 110 -6.81 8.29 13.35
N HIS A 111 -7.86 8.46 12.54
CA HIS A 111 -8.33 7.54 11.52
C HIS A 111 -8.46 8.31 10.22
N ASP A 112 -7.75 7.88 9.17
CA ASP A 112 -7.76 8.51 7.87
C ASP A 112 -7.90 7.48 6.75
N VAL A 113 -8.30 7.94 5.56
CA VAL A 113 -8.36 7.12 4.35
C VAL A 113 -7.19 7.49 3.45
N ILE A 114 -6.28 6.54 3.25
CA ILE A 114 -5.18 6.65 2.29
C ILE A 114 -5.56 6.00 0.97
N PHE A 115 -4.94 6.44 -0.11
CA PHE A 115 -5.02 5.76 -1.40
C PHE A 115 -3.76 4.91 -1.59
N LEU A 116 -3.96 3.60 -1.70
CA LEU A 116 -2.93 2.61 -1.91
C LEU A 116 -2.80 2.35 -3.42
N PRO A 117 -1.71 2.78 -4.09
CA PRO A 117 -1.47 2.42 -5.47
C PRO A 117 -1.44 0.90 -5.62
N ALA A 118 -1.95 0.39 -6.74
CA ALA A 118 -1.80 -1.03 -7.03
C ALA A 118 -0.30 -1.42 -7.05
N SER A 119 0.01 -2.56 -6.43
CA SER A 119 1.36 -3.14 -6.45
C SER A 119 2.41 -2.37 -5.65
N VAL A 120 2.09 -1.75 -4.51
CA VAL A 120 3.13 -1.22 -3.58
C VAL A 120 3.22 -1.97 -2.27
N THR A 121 2.21 -2.79 -1.94
CA THR A 121 2.14 -3.57 -0.70
C THR A 121 3.30 -4.56 -0.57
N PHE A 122 3.81 -5.08 -1.70
CA PHE A 122 4.98 -5.97 -1.69
C PHE A 122 6.25 -5.29 -1.17
N ARG A 123 6.40 -3.97 -1.40
CA ARG A 123 7.57 -3.20 -0.93
C ARG A 123 7.56 -3.09 0.59
N LEU A 124 6.39 -2.79 1.16
CA LEU A 124 6.20 -2.75 2.61
C LEU A 124 6.38 -4.14 3.25
N ARG A 125 5.90 -5.20 2.58
CA ARG A 125 6.13 -6.59 3.00
C ARG A 125 7.61 -6.93 3.01
N GLY A 126 8.33 -6.66 1.91
CA GLY A 126 9.76 -6.93 1.80
C GLY A 126 10.58 -6.22 2.87
N PHE A 127 10.22 -4.99 3.21
CA PHE A 127 10.87 -4.25 4.28
C PHE A 127 10.67 -4.91 5.66
N LEU A 128 9.44 -5.29 6.01
CA LEU A 128 9.16 -5.93 7.30
C LEU A 128 9.82 -7.32 7.41
N VAL A 129 9.84 -8.10 6.32
CA VAL A 129 10.54 -9.39 6.27
C VAL A 129 12.05 -9.19 6.46
N SER A 130 12.64 -8.18 5.84
CA SER A 130 14.05 -7.84 6.06
C SER A 130 14.35 -7.55 7.54
N CYS A 131 13.49 -6.76 8.20
CA CYS A 131 13.63 -6.46 9.61
C CYS A 131 13.50 -7.71 10.49
N GLU A 132 12.51 -8.56 10.23
CA GLU A 132 12.30 -9.82 10.95
C GLU A 132 13.52 -10.74 10.81
N THR A 133 14.00 -10.96 9.59
CA THR A 133 15.21 -11.78 9.32
C THR A 133 16.46 -11.23 10.00
N ARG A 134 16.61 -9.90 10.06
CA ARG A 134 17.73 -9.29 10.79
C ARG A 134 17.62 -9.53 12.29
N ALA A 135 16.43 -9.39 12.87
CA ALA A 135 16.24 -9.58 14.30
C ALA A 135 16.34 -11.05 14.74
N ASP A 136 16.01 -11.99 13.86
CA ASP A 136 16.19 -13.43 14.08
C ASP A 136 17.66 -13.87 13.93
N ASN A 137 18.52 -13.02 13.38
CA ASN A 137 19.95 -13.29 13.26
C ASN A 137 20.69 -12.84 14.52
N ASP A 138 21.12 -13.77 15.36
CA ASP A 138 21.88 -13.51 16.60
C ASP A 138 23.19 -12.71 16.39
N GLU A 139 23.70 -12.68 15.15
CA GLU A 139 24.90 -11.92 14.80
C GLU A 139 24.59 -10.45 14.43
N ASP A 140 23.31 -10.09 14.19
CA ASP A 140 22.89 -8.74 13.83
C ASP A 140 22.51 -7.94 15.10
N PRO A 141 23.04 -6.71 15.27
CA PRO A 141 22.66 -5.87 16.40
C PRO A 141 21.21 -5.32 16.32
N PHE A 142 20.50 -5.55 15.22
CA PHE A 142 19.13 -5.08 15.02
C PHE A 142 18.16 -5.77 15.96
N THR A 143 17.26 -4.99 16.54
CA THR A 143 16.16 -5.47 17.37
C THR A 143 14.86 -4.85 16.89
N LEU A 144 13.81 -5.66 16.83
CA LEU A 144 12.48 -5.18 16.47
C LEU A 144 11.95 -4.24 17.56
N PRO A 145 11.43 -3.06 17.20
CA PRO A 145 10.75 -2.20 18.15
C PRO A 145 9.43 -2.84 18.62
N ASP A 146 8.95 -2.44 19.79
CA ASP A 146 7.70 -2.95 20.38
C ASP A 146 6.48 -2.72 19.44
N GLU A 147 6.54 -1.66 18.64
CA GLU A 147 5.52 -1.26 17.67
C GLU A 147 5.50 -2.13 16.40
N PHE A 148 6.41 -3.09 16.23
CA PHE A 148 6.49 -3.93 15.03
C PHE A 148 5.16 -4.65 14.71
N VAL A 149 4.43 -5.08 15.75
CA VAL A 149 3.12 -5.73 15.59
C VAL A 149 2.08 -4.79 14.96
N ASP A 150 2.14 -3.49 15.27
CA ASP A 150 1.26 -2.49 14.69
C ASP A 150 1.63 -2.18 13.23
N ALA A 151 2.93 -2.21 12.89
CA ALA A 151 3.41 -2.11 11.51
C ALA A 151 2.95 -3.32 10.65
N VAL A 152 3.03 -4.54 11.19
CA VAL A 152 2.48 -5.74 10.53
C VAL A 152 0.95 -5.64 10.39
N SER A 153 0.28 -5.05 11.36
CA SER A 153 -1.18 -4.84 11.30
C SER A 153 -1.58 -3.84 10.22
N LEU A 154 -0.74 -2.82 9.94
CA LEU A 154 -0.90 -1.95 8.77
C LEU A 154 -0.87 -2.79 7.49
N LEU A 155 0.17 -3.59 7.30
CA LEU A 155 0.35 -4.40 6.09
C LEU A 155 -0.85 -5.33 5.85
N LYS A 156 -1.37 -5.98 6.89
CA LYS A 156 -2.58 -6.80 6.81
C LYS A 156 -3.80 -5.99 6.35
N THR A 157 -3.92 -4.75 6.81
CA THR A 157 -5.02 -3.85 6.44
C THR A 157 -4.93 -3.44 4.96
N LEU A 158 -3.72 -3.14 4.48
CA LEU A 158 -3.46 -2.80 3.07
C LEU A 158 -3.78 -3.98 2.15
N ARG A 159 -3.24 -5.15 2.46
CA ARG A 159 -3.47 -6.38 1.68
C ARG A 159 -4.94 -6.74 1.60
N LYS A 160 -5.65 -6.67 2.73
CA LYS A 160 -7.09 -6.92 2.77
C LYS A 160 -7.86 -5.96 1.87
N ALA A 161 -7.43 -4.70 1.78
CA ALA A 161 -8.06 -3.74 0.90
C ALA A 161 -7.83 -4.04 -0.59
N GLU A 162 -6.63 -4.51 -0.98
CA GLU A 162 -6.35 -4.96 -2.34
C GLU A 162 -7.17 -6.21 -2.73
N GLU A 163 -7.43 -7.11 -1.77
CA GLU A 163 -8.17 -8.36 -1.99
C GLU A 163 -9.71 -8.17 -2.00
N GLU A 164 -10.24 -7.27 -1.16
CA GLU A 164 -11.68 -7.17 -0.90
C GLU A 164 -12.36 -5.92 -1.47
N LYS A 165 -11.62 -4.85 -1.81
CA LYS A 165 -12.23 -3.58 -2.24
C LYS A 165 -12.15 -3.40 -3.74
N ASP A 166 -13.19 -2.78 -4.28
CA ASP A 166 -13.16 -2.28 -5.65
C ASP A 166 -12.14 -1.14 -5.76
N PRO A 167 -11.24 -1.18 -6.77
CA PRO A 167 -10.30 -0.11 -7.00
C PRO A 167 -11.02 1.15 -7.50
N VAL A 168 -10.44 2.31 -7.17
CA VAL A 168 -10.96 3.63 -7.59
C VAL A 168 -9.91 4.36 -8.44
N PHE A 169 -10.39 5.25 -9.31
CA PHE A 169 -9.52 6.18 -10.03
C PHE A 169 -9.31 7.44 -9.18
N VAL A 170 -8.05 7.77 -8.93
CA VAL A 170 -7.65 8.96 -8.19
C VAL A 170 -6.65 9.77 -8.99
N HIS A 171 -6.67 11.09 -8.78
CA HIS A 171 -5.67 11.98 -9.36
C HIS A 171 -4.30 11.65 -8.76
N LYS A 172 -3.25 11.63 -9.58
CA LYS A 172 -1.90 11.23 -9.16
C LYS A 172 -1.34 12.10 -8.02
N ASP A 173 -1.76 13.35 -7.91
CA ASP A 173 -1.40 14.23 -6.77
C ASP A 173 -1.87 13.71 -5.40
N GLN A 174 -2.85 12.79 -5.37
CA GLN A 174 -3.33 12.16 -4.13
C GLN A 174 -2.62 10.83 -3.83
N LEU A 175 -1.71 10.41 -4.71
CA LEU A 175 -0.89 9.23 -4.51
C LEU A 175 0.50 9.63 -4.03
N PRO A 176 1.11 8.81 -3.15
CA PRO A 176 2.52 8.97 -2.84
C PRO A 176 3.35 8.82 -4.13
N GLU A 177 4.39 9.65 -4.29
CA GLU A 177 5.27 9.59 -5.46
C GLU A 177 5.90 8.17 -5.59
N ARG A 178 5.94 7.65 -6.81
CA ARG A 178 6.25 6.24 -7.14
C ARG A 178 7.73 5.87 -7.03
#